data_AF-A0A1F7BEB2-F1
#
_entry.id   AF-A0A1F7BEB2-F1
#
_cell.length_a   1.000
_cell.length_b   1.000
_cell.length_c   1.000
_cell.angle_alpha   90.00
_cell.angle_beta   90.00
_cell.angle_gamma   90.00
#
_symmetry.space_group_name_H-M   'P 1'
#
loop_
_entity.id
_entity.type
_entity.pdbx_description
1 polymer ?
#
loop_
_entity_poly.entity_id
_entity_poly.type
_entity_poly.pdbx_seq_one_letter_code
_entity_poly.pdbx_strand_id
1 'polypeptide(L)'
;MSEFGGAEIFTPGEGGSGAPEALSEQAKQRFAAAGAAMKAIQREEKKSKKRDARVAKTIIQFLNDDRYTHFFVLISRLVARDCPSIFILAILSLIHEECLSVVTEYIKESTEGKEMPETQVAKSEHAETNALLVDWITRMQMVLSLDPQNILMTLMVDEKNIDGTVLQLTTFTLEEFFKSKAGGSRIITFEKLHPLTASILQTVFEPFLDVVEKRLLEERAQTENVLSEDEDQ
;
A
#
# COMPACT_ATOMS: atom_id res chain seq x y z
N MET A 1 7.06 49.56 44.48
CA MET A 1 7.04 48.54 43.40
C MET A 1 7.34 47.21 44.08
N SER A 2 6.32 46.55 44.61
CA SER A 2 5.49 45.49 43.96
C SER A 2 6.09 44.11 44.29
N GLU A 3 5.48 43.33 45.20
CA GLU A 3 4.42 42.31 44.94
C GLU A 3 5.00 41.13 44.12
N PHE A 4 5.15 39.90 44.62
CA PHE A 4 4.17 38.90 45.08
C PHE A 4 4.99 37.82 45.85
N GLY A 5 4.67 37.30 47.05
CA GLY A 5 3.39 36.78 47.55
C GLY A 5 3.14 35.40 46.93
N GLY A 6 3.13 34.25 47.60
CA GLY A 6 3.25 33.84 48.99
C GLY A 6 3.13 32.30 48.97
N ALA A 7 3.88 31.62 49.84
CA ALA A 7 3.73 30.20 50.07
C ALA A 7 2.42 29.96 50.83
N GLU A 8 1.40 29.37 50.19
CA GLU A 8 0.26 28.81 50.91
C GLU A 8 0.17 27.31 50.66
N ILE A 9 0.48 26.60 51.74
CA ILE A 9 0.28 25.18 51.98
C ILE A 9 -1.22 24.93 51.92
N PHE A 10 -1.69 24.22 50.89
CA PHE A 10 -3.07 23.75 50.86
C PHE A 10 -3.15 22.40 51.58
N THR A 11 -3.58 22.43 52.83
CA THR A 11 -4.06 21.27 53.60
C THR A 11 -5.37 20.73 53.00
N PRO A 12 -5.48 19.43 52.66
CA PRO A 12 -6.77 18.84 52.35
C PRO A 12 -7.52 18.54 53.65
N GLY A 13 -8.60 19.27 53.91
CA GLY A 13 -9.56 18.96 54.97
C GLY A 13 -10.46 17.78 54.58
N GLU A 14 -10.67 16.85 55.51
CA GLU A 14 -11.72 15.84 55.45
C GLU A 14 -13.09 16.48 55.70
N GLY A 15 -14.07 16.18 54.83
CA GLY A 15 -15.47 16.56 55.05
C GLY A 15 -16.31 16.53 53.78
N GLY A 16 -16.62 15.34 53.26
CA GLY A 16 -17.48 15.18 52.08
C GLY A 16 -17.73 13.73 51.70
N SER A 17 -18.51 13.03 52.53
CA SER A 17 -19.04 11.69 52.28
C SER A 17 -19.98 11.66 51.08
N GLY A 18 -19.62 10.92 50.01
CA GLY A 18 -20.56 10.50 48.96
C GLY A 18 -20.02 10.49 47.53
N ALA A 19 -19.23 9.47 47.20
CA ALA A 19 -18.74 9.03 45.88
C ALA A 19 -17.60 9.85 45.24
N PRO A 20 -16.59 9.20 44.59
CA PRO A 20 -16.83 8.11 43.65
C PRO A 20 -15.67 7.11 43.47
N GLU A 21 -15.66 6.00 44.22
CA GLU A 21 -14.87 4.82 43.83
C GLU A 21 -15.17 4.39 42.38
N ALA A 22 -16.41 4.62 41.91
CA ALA A 22 -16.82 4.43 40.53
C ALA A 22 -16.12 5.34 39.49
N LEU A 23 -15.79 6.60 39.83
CA LEU A 23 -15.03 7.49 38.94
C LEU A 23 -13.52 7.20 39.01
N SER A 24 -13.02 6.73 40.16
CA SER A 24 -11.64 6.24 40.32
C SER A 24 -11.40 4.95 39.50
N GLU A 25 -12.34 4.00 39.54
CA GLU A 25 -12.31 2.81 38.69
C GLU A 25 -12.48 3.15 37.21
N GLN A 26 -13.39 4.06 36.86
CA GLN A 26 -13.55 4.52 35.48
C GLN A 26 -12.31 5.28 34.97
N ALA A 27 -11.60 6.02 35.83
CA ALA A 27 -10.33 6.65 35.49
C ALA A 27 -9.22 5.60 35.30
N LYS A 28 -9.07 4.62 36.20
CA LYS A 28 -8.11 3.51 36.03
C LYS A 28 -8.35 2.72 34.76
N GLN A 29 -9.61 2.45 34.41
CA GLN A 29 -9.97 1.78 33.17
C GLN A 29 -9.59 2.61 31.94
N ARG A 30 -9.82 3.94 31.97
CA ARG A 30 -9.40 4.86 30.90
C ARG A 30 -7.87 4.93 30.76
N PHE A 31 -7.13 4.99 31.86
CA PHE A 31 -5.66 4.97 31.82
C PHE A 31 -5.09 3.62 31.37
N ALA A 32 -5.70 2.51 31.78
CA ALA A 32 -5.33 1.17 31.32
C ALA A 32 -5.62 0.99 29.82
N ALA A 33 -6.78 1.46 29.35
CA ALA A 33 -7.15 1.46 27.94
C ALA A 33 -6.23 2.36 27.10
N ALA A 34 -5.89 3.57 27.58
CA ALA A 34 -4.96 4.47 26.93
C ALA A 34 -3.52 3.89 26.89
N GLY A 35 -3.08 3.27 27.99
CA GLY A 35 -1.78 2.58 28.05
C GLY A 35 -1.71 1.36 27.14
N ALA A 36 -2.80 0.60 27.00
CA ALA A 36 -2.92 -0.50 26.05
C ALA A 36 -2.93 0.00 24.60
N ALA A 37 -3.65 1.09 24.31
CA ALA A 37 -3.66 1.74 23.00
C ALA A 37 -2.28 2.28 22.62
N MET A 38 -1.58 2.97 23.52
CA MET A 38 -0.21 3.43 23.28
C MET A 38 0.77 2.27 23.04
N LYS A 39 0.64 1.16 23.79
CA LYS A 39 1.46 -0.04 23.54
C LYS A 39 1.11 -0.70 22.21
N ALA A 40 -0.15 -0.70 21.79
CA ALA A 40 -0.57 -1.20 20.48
C ALA A 40 0.02 -0.34 19.37
N ILE A 41 -0.10 0.99 19.46
CA ILE A 41 0.48 1.96 18.52
C ILE A 41 2.01 1.77 18.41
N GLN A 42 2.73 1.67 19.53
CA GLN A 42 4.18 1.44 19.51
C GLN A 42 4.57 0.10 18.87
N ARG A 43 3.75 -0.94 19.04
CA ARG A 43 3.98 -2.25 18.41
C ARG A 43 3.74 -2.17 16.90
N GLU A 44 2.67 -1.50 16.48
CA GLU A 44 2.31 -1.29 15.09
C GLU A 44 3.36 -0.45 14.36
N GLU A 45 3.84 0.65 14.98
CA GLU A 45 4.90 1.49 14.43
C GLU A 45 6.21 0.72 14.24
N LYS A 46 6.60 -0.11 15.23
CA LYS A 46 7.78 -0.98 15.11
C LYS A 46 7.63 -2.02 14.01
N LYS A 47 6.43 -2.59 13.84
CA LYS A 47 6.13 -3.53 12.76
C LYS A 47 6.23 -2.83 11.40
N SER A 48 5.61 -1.66 11.24
CA SER A 48 5.69 -0.84 10.03
C SER A 48 7.14 -0.56 9.63
N LYS A 49 7.95 -0.04 10.55
CA LYS A 49 9.37 0.28 10.28
C LYS A 49 10.18 -0.94 9.82
N LYS A 50 9.93 -2.11 10.43
CA LYS A 50 10.59 -3.37 10.02
C LYS A 50 10.16 -3.81 8.62
N ARG A 51 8.87 -3.71 8.32
CA ARG A 51 8.33 -4.00 6.99
C ARG A 51 8.94 -3.09 5.94
N ASP A 52 8.94 -1.78 6.17
CA ASP A 52 9.42 -0.80 5.21
C ASP A 52 10.92 -1.00 4.94
N ALA A 53 11.70 -1.29 5.99
CA ALA A 53 13.11 -1.68 5.86
C ALA A 53 13.30 -2.98 5.05
N ARG A 54 12.42 -3.96 5.22
CA ARG A 54 12.45 -5.22 4.45
C ARG A 54 12.13 -4.98 2.98
N VAL A 55 11.07 -4.21 2.68
CA VAL A 55 10.69 -3.82 1.32
C VAL A 55 11.86 -3.16 0.60
N ALA A 56 12.49 -2.15 1.23
CA ALA A 56 13.64 -1.46 0.66
C ALA A 56 14.83 -2.42 0.43
N LYS A 57 15.12 -3.30 1.40
CA LYS A 57 16.18 -4.31 1.27
C LYS A 57 15.91 -5.26 0.10
N THR A 58 14.68 -5.70 -0.09
CA THR A 58 14.31 -6.62 -1.18
C THR A 58 14.45 -5.95 -2.55
N ILE A 59 14.08 -4.68 -2.67
CA ILE A 59 14.32 -3.90 -3.91
C ILE A 59 15.82 -3.82 -4.19
N ILE A 60 16.65 -3.50 -3.19
CA ILE A 60 18.11 -3.43 -3.37
C ILE A 60 18.68 -4.79 -3.77
N GLN A 61 18.23 -5.89 -3.14
CA GLN A 61 18.66 -7.24 -3.48
C GLN A 61 18.29 -7.60 -4.92
N PHE A 62 17.07 -7.27 -5.35
CA PHE A 62 16.63 -7.48 -6.73
C PHE A 62 17.48 -6.69 -7.73
N LEU A 63 17.79 -5.42 -7.42
CA LEU A 63 18.59 -4.55 -8.29
C LEU A 63 20.07 -4.91 -8.35
N ASN A 64 20.59 -5.62 -7.34
CA ASN A 64 21.97 -6.11 -7.31
C ASN A 64 22.16 -7.40 -8.13
N ASP A 65 21.09 -7.98 -8.68
CA ASP A 65 21.19 -9.09 -9.62
C ASP A 65 21.41 -8.56 -11.04
N ASP A 66 22.54 -8.91 -11.65
CA ASP A 66 22.92 -8.48 -13.01
C ASP A 66 21.87 -8.85 -14.07
N ARG A 67 21.02 -9.86 -13.79
CA ARG A 67 19.90 -10.23 -14.69
C ARG A 67 18.84 -9.14 -14.77
N TYR A 68 18.68 -8.33 -13.73
CA TYR A 68 17.60 -7.37 -13.58
C TYR A 68 18.06 -5.91 -13.67
N THR A 69 19.30 -5.64 -14.10
CA THR A 69 19.85 -4.26 -14.18
C THR A 69 18.95 -3.30 -14.98
N HIS A 70 18.28 -3.79 -16.03
CA HIS A 70 17.38 -2.99 -16.88
C HIS A 70 16.07 -2.58 -16.17
N PHE A 71 15.69 -3.23 -15.06
CA PHE A 71 14.56 -2.84 -14.24
C PHE A 71 14.84 -1.60 -13.38
N PHE A 72 16.12 -1.27 -13.14
CA PHE A 72 16.53 -0.17 -12.25
C PHE A 72 15.84 1.15 -12.60
N VAL A 73 15.93 1.57 -13.87
CA VAL A 73 15.39 2.85 -14.32
C VAL A 73 13.86 2.91 -14.14
N LEU A 74 13.16 1.80 -14.37
CA LEU A 74 11.71 1.74 -14.22
C LEU A 74 11.30 1.82 -12.75
N ILE A 75 11.98 1.06 -11.89
CA ILE A 75 11.73 1.08 -10.44
C ILE A 75 12.02 2.47 -9.87
N SER A 76 13.15 3.10 -10.25
CA SER A 76 13.48 4.46 -9.81
C SER A 76 12.44 5.49 -10.24
N ARG A 77 11.89 5.38 -11.46
CA ARG A 77 10.82 6.27 -11.94
C ARG A 77 9.52 6.10 -11.16
N LEU A 78 9.12 4.86 -10.87
CA LEU A 78 7.93 4.60 -10.05
C LEU A 78 8.10 5.11 -8.63
N VAL A 79 9.27 4.88 -8.02
CA VAL A 79 9.59 5.41 -6.68
C VAL A 79 9.58 6.95 -6.68
N ALA A 80 10.11 7.60 -7.73
CA ALA A 80 10.09 9.07 -7.84
C ALA A 80 8.68 9.66 -8.03
N ARG A 81 7.70 8.83 -8.37
CA ARG A 81 6.27 9.18 -8.44
C ARG A 81 5.50 8.81 -7.17
N ASP A 82 6.22 8.49 -6.10
CA ASP A 82 5.65 8.00 -4.84
C ASP A 82 4.79 6.73 -4.99
N CYS A 83 5.04 5.92 -6.04
CA CYS A 83 4.35 4.65 -6.20
C CYS A 83 4.66 3.73 -5.01
N PRO A 84 3.63 3.19 -4.32
CA PRO A 84 3.85 2.32 -3.17
C PRO A 84 4.75 1.14 -3.51
N SER A 85 5.89 1.05 -2.81
CA SER A 85 6.93 0.05 -3.10
C SER A 85 6.42 -1.38 -3.02
N ILE A 86 5.39 -1.63 -2.20
CA ILE A 86 4.76 -2.93 -2.10
C ILE A 86 4.04 -3.35 -3.39
N PHE A 87 3.48 -2.40 -4.14
CA PHE A 87 2.86 -2.67 -5.44
C PHE A 87 3.93 -2.98 -6.51
N ILE A 88 5.07 -2.27 -6.46
CA ILE A 88 6.24 -2.61 -7.31
C ILE A 88 6.70 -4.04 -7.02
N LEU A 89 6.81 -4.44 -5.74
CA LEU A 89 7.16 -5.81 -5.37
C LEU A 89 6.11 -6.84 -5.83
N ALA A 90 4.82 -6.47 -5.83
CA ALA A 90 3.76 -7.35 -6.33
C ALA A 90 3.93 -7.66 -7.82
N ILE A 91 4.31 -6.66 -8.63
CA ILE A 91 4.67 -6.86 -10.04
C ILE A 91 5.86 -7.82 -10.13
N LEU A 92 6.97 -7.52 -9.44
CA LEU A 92 8.20 -8.32 -9.48
C LEU A 92 8.07 -9.74 -8.90
N SER A 93 7.03 -10.01 -8.11
CA SER A 93 6.80 -11.30 -7.45
C SER A 93 6.61 -12.48 -8.43
N LEU A 94 6.32 -12.20 -9.71
CA LEU A 94 6.22 -13.24 -10.73
C LEU A 94 7.58 -13.90 -11.03
N ILE A 95 8.68 -13.15 -10.89
CA ILE A 95 10.03 -13.57 -11.31
C ILE A 95 11.04 -13.64 -10.17
N HIS A 96 10.70 -13.13 -8.98
CA HIS A 96 11.62 -13.04 -7.86
C HIS A 96 11.00 -13.53 -6.54
N GLU A 97 11.57 -14.60 -5.99
CA GLU A 97 11.03 -15.32 -4.82
C GLU A 97 11.00 -14.46 -3.55
N GLU A 98 12.01 -13.63 -3.29
CA GLU A 98 11.99 -12.76 -2.11
C GLU A 98 10.91 -11.67 -2.24
N CYS A 99 10.62 -11.20 -3.47
CA CYS A 99 9.51 -10.27 -3.70
C CYS A 99 8.18 -10.96 -3.38
N LEU A 100 8.00 -12.20 -3.84
CA LEU A 100 6.85 -13.03 -3.53
C LEU A 100 6.67 -13.25 -2.01
N SER A 101 7.75 -13.58 -1.31
CA SER A 101 7.74 -13.77 0.15
C SER A 101 7.27 -12.50 0.87
N VAL A 102 7.87 -11.35 0.55
CA VAL A 102 7.54 -10.07 1.17
C VAL A 102 6.09 -9.67 0.91
N VAL A 103 5.62 -9.81 -0.33
CA VAL A 103 4.24 -9.44 -0.69
C VAL A 103 3.23 -10.36 -0.01
N THR A 104 3.52 -11.66 0.06
CA THR A 104 2.63 -12.63 0.72
C THR A 104 2.53 -12.36 2.22
N GLU A 105 3.65 -12.05 2.87
CA GLU A 105 3.66 -11.65 4.28
C GLU A 105 2.90 -10.34 4.49
N TYR A 106 3.12 -9.34 3.63
CA TYR A 106 2.40 -8.07 3.69
C TYR A 106 0.89 -8.24 3.59
N ILE A 107 0.42 -9.01 2.61
CA ILE A 107 -1.00 -9.29 2.43
C ILE A 107 -1.53 -9.95 3.69
N LYS A 108 -0.88 -11.03 4.16
CA LYS A 108 -1.31 -11.77 5.35
C LYS A 108 -1.43 -10.87 6.58
N GLU A 109 -0.42 -10.06 6.87
CA GLU A 109 -0.43 -9.13 8.00
C GLU A 109 -1.52 -8.05 7.86
N SER A 110 -1.80 -7.61 6.63
CA SER A 110 -2.79 -6.55 6.36
C SER A 110 -4.24 -7.05 6.34
N THR A 111 -4.43 -8.35 6.10
CA THR A 111 -5.74 -9.03 6.06
C THR A 111 -6.05 -9.81 7.33
N GLU A 112 -5.13 -9.89 8.30
CA GLU A 112 -5.37 -10.55 9.59
C GLU A 112 -6.64 -9.96 10.26
N GLY A 113 -7.70 -10.77 10.33
CA GLY A 113 -8.99 -10.38 10.92
C GLY A 113 -10.00 -9.69 9.99
N LYS A 114 -9.76 -9.67 8.67
CA LYS A 114 -10.68 -9.07 7.68
C LYS A 114 -11.11 -10.09 6.63
N GLU A 115 -12.36 -10.00 6.16
CA GLU A 115 -12.81 -10.74 4.97
C GLU A 115 -12.10 -10.21 3.73
N MET A 116 -11.56 -11.12 2.92
CA MET A 116 -10.89 -10.76 1.68
C MET A 116 -11.92 -10.50 0.58
N PRO A 117 -11.74 -9.47 -0.25
CA PRO A 117 -12.59 -9.28 -1.42
C PRO A 117 -12.46 -10.47 -2.37
N GLU A 118 -13.60 -10.93 -2.93
CA GLU A 118 -13.62 -11.97 -3.96
C GLU A 118 -12.93 -11.45 -5.23
N THR A 119 -11.73 -11.95 -5.50
CA THR A 119 -11.01 -11.67 -6.74
C THR A 119 -11.61 -12.43 -7.91
N GLN A 120 -12.07 -11.70 -8.93
CA GLN A 120 -12.58 -12.28 -10.17
C GLN A 120 -11.40 -12.60 -11.09
N VAL A 121 -10.97 -13.87 -11.15
CA VAL A 121 -10.02 -14.30 -12.18
C VAL A 121 -10.61 -15.44 -13.01
N ALA A 122 -10.61 -15.25 -14.33
CA ALA A 122 -11.11 -16.22 -15.29
C ALA A 122 -10.24 -17.49 -15.27
N LYS A 123 -10.89 -18.66 -15.14
CA LYS A 123 -10.22 -19.98 -15.21
C LYS A 123 -9.71 -20.22 -16.63
N SER A 124 -8.46 -20.68 -16.75
CA SER A 124 -7.82 -20.98 -18.04
C SER A 124 -7.29 -22.41 -18.10
N GLU A 125 -7.35 -23.04 -19.27
CA GLU A 125 -7.18 -24.48 -19.50
C GLU A 125 -5.71 -24.97 -19.68
N HIS A 126 -4.69 -24.11 -19.54
CA HIS A 126 -3.28 -24.57 -19.43
C HIS A 126 -2.85 -24.59 -17.96
N ALA A 127 -2.75 -25.80 -17.39
CA ALA A 127 -2.92 -26.00 -15.95
C ALA A 127 -1.89 -25.32 -15.01
N GLU A 128 -0.62 -25.16 -15.41
CA GLU A 128 0.42 -24.67 -14.47
C GLU A 128 0.85 -23.23 -14.76
N THR A 129 1.24 -22.90 -15.99
CA THR A 129 1.65 -21.52 -16.35
C THR A 129 0.51 -20.54 -16.17
N ASN A 130 -0.72 -20.92 -16.53
CA ASN A 130 -1.86 -20.01 -16.33
C ASN A 130 -2.24 -19.92 -14.85
N ALA A 131 -2.04 -20.96 -14.06
CA ALA A 131 -2.23 -20.88 -12.61
C ALA A 131 -1.26 -19.87 -11.97
N LEU A 132 0.02 -19.88 -12.35
CA LEU A 132 1.00 -18.90 -11.85
C LEU A 132 0.65 -17.47 -12.25
N LEU A 133 0.18 -17.25 -13.48
CA LEU A 133 -0.28 -15.94 -13.92
C LEU A 133 -1.55 -15.50 -13.17
N VAL A 134 -2.50 -16.41 -12.97
CA VAL A 134 -3.72 -16.16 -12.19
C VAL A 134 -3.39 -15.79 -10.75
N ASP A 135 -2.48 -16.54 -10.10
CA ASP A 135 -2.03 -16.26 -8.73
C ASP A 135 -1.32 -14.90 -8.65
N TRP A 136 -0.53 -14.56 -9.66
CA TRP A 136 0.16 -13.28 -9.73
C TRP A 136 -0.80 -12.09 -9.95
N ILE A 137 -1.78 -12.23 -10.84
CA ILE A 137 -2.84 -11.23 -11.06
C ILE A 137 -3.64 -11.02 -9.78
N THR A 138 -4.06 -12.13 -9.16
CA THR A 138 -4.78 -12.12 -7.87
C THR A 138 -3.97 -11.38 -6.82
N ARG A 139 -2.67 -11.65 -6.73
CA ARG A 139 -1.78 -10.98 -5.76
C ARG A 139 -1.68 -9.47 -6.00
N MET A 140 -1.58 -9.03 -7.25
CA MET A 140 -1.60 -7.60 -7.58
C MET A 140 -2.93 -6.95 -7.17
N GLN A 141 -4.07 -7.62 -7.44
CA GLN A 141 -5.40 -7.17 -7.01
C GLN A 141 -5.52 -7.11 -5.48
N MET A 142 -5.00 -8.10 -4.76
CA MET A 142 -4.99 -8.11 -3.29
C MET A 142 -4.20 -6.93 -2.74
N VAL A 143 -2.98 -6.68 -3.23
CA VAL A 143 -2.17 -5.52 -2.80
C VAL A 143 -2.88 -4.21 -3.11
N LEU A 144 -3.47 -4.11 -4.31
CA LEU A 144 -4.22 -2.94 -4.72
C LEU A 144 -5.45 -2.70 -3.83
N SER A 145 -6.16 -3.75 -3.43
CA SER A 145 -7.33 -3.64 -2.54
C SER A 145 -7.04 -3.09 -1.15
N LEU A 146 -5.77 -3.14 -0.71
CA LEU A 146 -5.36 -2.64 0.60
C LEU A 146 -5.22 -1.11 0.63
N ASP A 147 -4.88 -0.51 -0.51
CA ASP A 147 -4.72 0.94 -0.65
C ASP A 147 -4.98 1.40 -2.10
N PRO A 148 -6.22 1.23 -2.61
CA PRO A 148 -6.52 1.41 -4.02
C PRO A 148 -6.31 2.85 -4.47
N GLN A 149 -6.63 3.82 -3.62
CA GLN A 149 -6.53 5.24 -3.94
C GLN A 149 -5.08 5.68 -4.11
N ASN A 150 -4.22 5.39 -3.13
CA ASN A 150 -2.82 5.82 -3.19
C ASN A 150 -2.07 5.16 -4.35
N ILE A 151 -2.32 3.86 -4.57
CA ILE A 151 -1.68 3.14 -5.67
C ILE A 151 -2.18 3.67 -7.02
N LEU A 152 -3.48 3.80 -7.24
CA LEU A 152 -3.97 4.24 -8.55
C LEU A 152 -3.69 5.72 -8.82
N MET A 153 -3.79 6.61 -7.82
CA MET A 153 -3.48 8.03 -8.01
C MET A 153 -2.02 8.27 -8.41
N THR A 154 -1.08 7.45 -7.91
CA THR A 154 0.34 7.56 -8.29
C THR A 154 0.63 6.98 -9.68
N LEU A 155 -0.15 5.98 -10.08
CA LEU A 155 -0.05 5.29 -11.37
C LEU A 155 -0.84 5.95 -12.50
N MET A 156 -1.83 6.76 -12.21
CA MET A 156 -2.59 7.50 -13.21
C MET A 156 -1.84 8.79 -13.58
N VAL A 157 -1.68 9.02 -14.88
CA VAL A 157 -1.12 10.27 -15.42
C VAL A 157 -2.25 11.28 -15.65
N ASP A 158 -3.43 10.78 -16.01
CA ASP A 158 -4.70 11.50 -16.04
C ASP A 158 -5.85 10.52 -15.73
N GLU A 159 -7.10 11.00 -15.75
CA GLU A 159 -8.31 10.19 -15.44
C GLU A 159 -8.45 8.89 -16.23
N LYS A 160 -7.77 8.75 -17.38
CA LYS A 160 -7.95 7.61 -18.28
C LYS A 160 -6.65 6.91 -18.65
N ASN A 161 -5.51 7.52 -18.37
CA ASN A 161 -4.21 7.03 -18.79
C ASN A 161 -3.34 6.61 -17.61
N ILE A 162 -2.83 5.39 -17.73
CA ILE A 162 -1.89 4.79 -16.78
C ILE A 162 -0.46 5.13 -17.19
N ASP A 163 0.41 5.33 -16.22
CA ASP A 163 1.82 5.62 -16.42
C ASP A 163 2.50 4.52 -17.23
N GLY A 164 3.14 4.91 -18.34
CA GLY A 164 3.82 3.97 -19.23
C GLY A 164 4.92 3.15 -18.54
N THR A 165 5.47 3.63 -17.43
CA THR A 165 6.50 2.94 -16.64
C THR A 165 5.95 1.69 -15.97
N VAL A 166 4.71 1.72 -15.44
CA VAL A 166 4.13 0.50 -14.83
C VAL A 166 3.83 -0.54 -15.90
N LEU A 167 3.33 -0.11 -17.06
CA LEU A 167 3.11 -0.98 -18.22
C LEU A 167 4.43 -1.61 -18.69
N GLN A 168 5.50 -0.81 -18.83
CA GLN A 168 6.83 -1.30 -19.21
C GLN A 168 7.38 -2.29 -18.17
N LEU A 169 7.31 -1.95 -16.87
CA LEU A 169 7.79 -2.82 -15.79
C LEU A 169 7.08 -4.17 -15.80
N THR A 170 5.76 -4.15 -15.97
CA THR A 170 4.94 -5.35 -16.01
C THR A 170 5.22 -6.17 -17.26
N THR A 171 5.46 -5.51 -18.39
CA THR A 171 5.80 -6.18 -19.66
C THR A 171 7.15 -6.89 -19.55
N PHE A 172 8.19 -6.24 -19.01
CA PHE A 172 9.50 -6.87 -18.81
C PHE A 172 9.47 -7.99 -17.78
N THR A 173 8.64 -7.86 -16.75
CA THR A 173 8.40 -8.94 -15.78
C THR A 173 7.82 -10.18 -16.48
N LEU A 174 6.82 -9.99 -17.34
CA LEU A 174 6.23 -11.08 -18.13
C LEU A 174 7.23 -11.68 -19.13
N GLU A 175 8.04 -10.86 -19.78
CA GLU A 175 9.08 -11.32 -20.71
C GLU A 175 10.06 -12.24 -20.00
N GLU A 176 10.56 -11.84 -18.83
CA GLU A 176 11.50 -12.63 -18.05
C GLU A 176 10.85 -13.90 -17.47
N PHE A 177 9.57 -13.85 -17.10
CA PHE A 177 8.80 -15.03 -16.70
C PHE A 177 8.70 -16.06 -17.83
N PHE A 178 8.30 -15.64 -19.04
CA PHE A 178 8.20 -16.57 -20.17
C PHE A 178 9.56 -17.10 -20.60
N LYS A 179 10.60 -16.26 -20.56
CA LYS A 179 11.98 -16.65 -20.85
C LYS A 179 12.48 -17.71 -19.86
N SER A 180 12.26 -17.53 -18.56
CA SER A 180 12.68 -18.50 -17.53
C SER A 180 11.89 -19.81 -17.62
N LYS A 181 10.56 -19.75 -17.80
CA LYS A 181 9.69 -20.95 -17.93
C LYS A 181 9.91 -21.75 -19.22
N ALA A 182 10.34 -21.10 -20.29
CA ALA A 182 10.67 -21.78 -21.55
C ALA A 182 12.13 -22.29 -21.61
N GLY A 183 12.85 -22.33 -20.49
CA GLY A 183 14.27 -22.72 -20.45
C GLY A 183 15.15 -21.82 -21.34
N GLY A 184 14.78 -20.55 -21.52
CA GLY A 184 15.50 -19.57 -22.34
C GLY A 184 15.27 -19.67 -23.86
N SER A 185 14.43 -20.61 -24.32
CA SER A 185 14.29 -20.91 -25.76
C SER A 185 13.12 -20.21 -26.45
N ARG A 186 12.14 -19.69 -25.69
CA ARG A 186 10.98 -18.98 -26.21
C ARG A 186 11.02 -17.53 -25.73
N ILE A 187 11.58 -16.67 -26.56
CA ILE A 187 11.61 -15.21 -26.33
C ILE A 187 10.34 -14.64 -26.97
N ILE A 188 9.39 -14.24 -26.13
CA ILE A 188 8.24 -13.45 -26.60
C ILE A 188 8.67 -12.00 -26.52
N THR A 189 8.68 -11.31 -27.65
CA THR A 189 9.14 -9.92 -27.70
C THR A 189 8.18 -8.98 -26.97
N PHE A 190 8.72 -7.84 -26.52
CA PHE A 190 7.95 -6.77 -25.88
C PHE A 190 6.67 -6.42 -26.64
N GLU A 191 6.72 -6.25 -27.96
CA GLU A 191 5.57 -5.84 -28.77
C GLU A 191 4.44 -6.87 -28.75
N LYS A 192 4.78 -8.16 -28.59
CA LYS A 192 3.81 -9.24 -28.51
C LYS A 192 3.20 -9.36 -27.11
N LEU A 193 3.98 -9.03 -26.07
CA LEU A 193 3.50 -9.04 -24.68
C LEU A 193 2.74 -7.78 -24.30
N HIS A 194 2.95 -6.68 -25.01
CA HIS A 194 2.36 -5.39 -24.67
C HIS A 194 0.82 -5.41 -24.59
N PRO A 195 0.07 -5.97 -25.58
CA PRO A 195 -1.38 -6.04 -25.49
C PRO A 195 -1.88 -6.93 -24.35
N LEU A 196 -1.19 -8.06 -24.11
CA LEU A 196 -1.50 -8.95 -23.00
C LEU A 196 -1.28 -8.24 -21.66
N THR A 197 -0.17 -7.51 -21.53
CA THR A 197 0.16 -6.77 -20.32
C THR A 197 -0.87 -5.67 -20.05
N ALA A 198 -1.28 -4.93 -21.08
CA ALA A 198 -2.33 -3.93 -20.96
C ALA A 198 -3.65 -4.55 -20.48
N SER A 199 -4.06 -5.69 -21.04
CA SER A 199 -5.24 -6.41 -20.60
C SER A 199 -5.14 -6.90 -19.14
N ILE A 200 -3.96 -7.41 -18.73
CA ILE A 200 -3.72 -7.83 -17.35
C ILE A 200 -3.84 -6.65 -16.39
N LEU A 201 -3.18 -5.54 -16.70
CA LEU A 201 -3.24 -4.34 -15.86
C LEU A 201 -4.67 -3.78 -15.80
N GLN A 202 -5.41 -3.80 -16.91
CA GLN A 202 -6.82 -3.45 -16.90
C GLN A 202 -7.61 -4.34 -15.93
N THR A 203 -7.45 -5.66 -16.00
CA THR A 203 -8.10 -6.58 -15.04
C THR A 203 -7.71 -6.32 -13.59
N VAL A 204 -6.46 -5.90 -13.34
CA VAL A 204 -6.00 -5.55 -11.99
C VAL A 204 -6.65 -4.26 -11.50
N PHE A 205 -6.75 -3.24 -12.34
CA PHE A 205 -7.15 -1.88 -11.94
C PHE A 205 -8.65 -1.61 -12.04
N GLU A 206 -9.33 -2.17 -13.04
CA GLU A 206 -10.75 -1.93 -13.34
C GLU A 206 -11.68 -2.05 -12.12
N PRO A 207 -11.54 -3.05 -11.22
CA PRO A 207 -12.41 -3.16 -10.05
C PRO A 207 -12.32 -1.99 -9.05
N PHE A 208 -11.32 -1.13 -9.19
CA PHE A 208 -11.00 -0.07 -8.23
C PHE A 208 -11.06 1.33 -8.85
N LEU A 209 -11.33 1.47 -10.16
CA LEU A 209 -11.35 2.77 -10.85
C LEU A 209 -12.43 3.71 -10.30
N ASP A 210 -13.62 3.19 -9.97
CA ASP A 210 -14.72 3.99 -9.40
C ASP A 210 -14.32 4.70 -8.10
N VAL A 211 -13.47 4.05 -7.28
CA VAL A 211 -12.98 4.60 -6.01
C VAL A 211 -12.07 5.81 -6.24
N VAL A 212 -11.35 5.82 -7.36
CA VAL A 212 -10.42 6.89 -7.74
C VAL A 212 -11.16 8.02 -8.44
N GLU A 213 -12.09 7.70 -9.34
CA GLU A 213 -12.92 8.71 -10.01
C GLU A 213 -13.66 9.57 -8.99
N LYS A 214 -14.25 8.94 -7.97
CA LYS A 214 -14.89 9.66 -6.87
C LYS A 214 -13.94 10.62 -6.15
N ARG A 215 -12.71 10.18 -5.87
CA ARG A 215 -11.71 11.02 -5.20
C ARG A 215 -11.22 12.18 -6.05
N LEU A 216 -11.00 11.97 -7.35
CA LEU A 216 -10.63 13.02 -8.28
C LEU A 216 -11.72 14.10 -8.39
N LEU A 217 -12.99 13.69 -8.37
CA LEU A 217 -14.13 14.62 -8.31
C LEU A 217 -14.16 15.42 -6.99
N GLU A 218 -13.88 14.78 -5.85
CA GLU A 218 -13.79 15.46 -4.54
C GLU A 218 -12.65 16.48 -4.50
N GLU A 219 -11.46 16.15 -5.03
CA GLU A 219 -10.31 17.06 -5.08
C GLU A 219 -10.58 18.28 -5.99
N ARG A 220 -11.28 18.09 -7.12
CA ARG A 220 -11.70 19.20 -7.99
C ARG A 220 -12.70 20.11 -7.32
N ALA A 221 -13.74 19.55 -6.70
CA ALA A 221 -14.76 20.34 -6.00
C ALA A 221 -14.17 21.15 -4.83
N GLN A 222 -13.14 20.63 -4.16
CA GLN A 222 -12.41 21.37 -3.12
C GLN A 222 -11.57 22.50 -3.73
N THR A 223 -10.90 22.26 -4.84
CA THR A 223 -10.08 23.27 -5.53
C THR A 223 -10.93 24.42 -6.08
N GLU A 224 -12.10 24.11 -6.65
CA GLU A 224 -13.04 25.12 -7.16
C GLU A 224 -13.65 25.97 -6.03
N ASN A 225 -13.99 25.38 -4.88
CA ASN A 225 -14.50 26.13 -3.73
C ASN A 225 -13.45 27.10 -3.15
N VAL A 226 -12.20 26.67 -3.03
CA VAL A 226 -11.11 27.53 -2.54
C VAL A 226 -10.87 28.72 -3.48
N LEU A 227 -10.93 28.50 -4.79
CA LEU A 227 -10.79 29.58 -5.77
C LEU A 227 -11.97 30.56 -5.75
N SER A 228 -13.19 30.09 -5.50
CA SER A 228 -14.35 30.99 -5.34
C SER A 228 -14.34 31.81 -4.05
N GLU A 229 -13.76 31.29 -2.97
CA GLU A 229 -13.63 32.02 -1.70
C GLU A 229 -12.54 33.10 -1.74
N ASP A 230 -11.53 32.96 -2.60
CA ASP A 230 -10.47 33.95 -2.83
C ASP A 230 -10.88 35.05 -3.83
N GLU A 231 -11.86 34.80 -4.72
CA GLU A 231 -12.40 35.82 -5.65
C GLU A 231 -13.47 36.73 -5.01
N ASP A 232 -14.06 36.31 -3.89
CA ASP A 232 -15.08 37.05 -3.14
C ASP A 232 -14.50 37.90 -1.96
N GLN A 233 -13.17 38.04 -1.86
CA GLN A 233 -12.45 38.93 -0.91
C GLN A 233 -11.76 40.11 -1.59
#